data_AF-A0A2A9N9D9-F1
#
_entry.id   AF-A0A2A9N9D9-F1
#
_cell.length_a   1.000
_cell.length_b   1.000
_cell.length_c   1.000
_cell.angle_alpha   90.00
_cell.angle_beta   90.00
_cell.angle_gamma   90.00
#
_symmetry.space_group_name_H-M   'P 1'
#
loop_
_entity.id
_entity.type
_entity.pdbx_description
1 polymer ?
#
loop_
_entity_poly.entity_id
_entity_poly.type
_entity_poly.pdbx_seq_one_letter_code
_entity_poly.pdbx_strand_id
1 'polypeptide(L)'
;MPNISISTSHIDQLTAASQLSEILNELQCPHAYIGEKLSEYSKQFASAGLKFFYVKELQGCLSGDELVRTSKDNVLIETLQAGTLGLPCVPEPVCTVQVKPGININMLHPAVLILTKMKRWKVSCDSTRPQTRMKNQSDKADLEFLVYWLANHDMTIAFDKYKGKSKEELLDVVRVYRERICTNQELIKMLEKVVNAEDWKLIVGA
;
A
#
# COMPACT_ATOMS: atom_id res chain seq x y z
N MET A 1 -16.36 22.49 -2.76
CA MET A 1 -16.92 21.29 -2.11
C MET A 1 -17.31 21.67 -0.69
N PRO A 2 -18.46 21.21 -0.19
CA PRO A 2 -18.84 21.41 1.20
C PRO A 2 -17.82 20.75 2.13
N ASN A 3 -17.62 21.32 3.31
CA ASN A 3 -16.56 20.94 4.23
C ASN A 3 -16.99 19.69 5.03
N ILE A 4 -16.60 18.51 4.58
CA ILE A 4 -16.83 17.25 5.31
C ILE A 4 -15.71 17.10 6.34
N SER A 5 -16.08 16.93 7.61
CA SER A 5 -15.12 16.64 8.68
C SER A 5 -14.58 15.22 8.51
N ILE A 6 -13.25 15.07 8.39
CA ILE A 6 -12.56 13.79 8.21
C ILE A 6 -11.68 13.50 9.42
N SER A 7 -11.83 12.33 10.02
CA SER A 7 -10.97 11.82 11.09
C SER A 7 -9.59 11.48 10.56
N THR A 8 -8.56 11.91 11.30
CA THR A 8 -7.16 11.51 11.08
C THR A 8 -6.72 10.40 12.05
N SER A 9 -7.64 9.86 12.85
CA SER A 9 -7.36 8.79 13.81
C SER A 9 -7.04 7.49 13.08
N HIS A 10 -5.83 6.97 13.32
CA HIS A 10 -5.40 5.68 12.78
C HIS A 10 -6.34 4.53 13.16
N ILE A 11 -6.87 4.54 14.39
CA ILE A 11 -7.80 3.50 14.88
C ILE A 11 -9.13 3.57 14.12
N ASP A 12 -9.63 4.78 13.86
CA ASP A 12 -10.88 4.95 13.11
C ASP A 12 -10.70 4.47 11.66
N GLN A 13 -9.55 4.76 11.04
CA GLN A 13 -9.21 4.29 9.69
C GLN A 13 -9.17 2.77 9.58
N LEU A 14 -8.53 2.11 10.55
CA LEU A 14 -8.47 0.65 10.59
C LEU A 14 -9.84 0.02 10.81
N THR A 15 -10.66 0.61 11.69
CA THR A 15 -12.02 0.13 11.95
C THR A 15 -12.88 0.23 10.68
N ALA A 16 -12.84 1.37 10.01
CA ALA A 16 -13.55 1.59 8.77
C ALA A 16 -13.09 0.62 7.65
N ALA A 17 -11.77 0.43 7.52
CA ALA A 17 -11.21 -0.48 6.53
C ALA A 17 -11.61 -1.94 6.80
N SER A 18 -11.66 -2.35 8.07
CA SER A 18 -12.10 -3.68 8.48
C SER A 18 -13.56 -3.93 8.13
N GLN A 19 -14.46 -3.00 8.47
CA GLN A 19 -15.88 -3.13 8.13
C GLN A 19 -16.13 -3.10 6.62
N LEU A 20 -15.43 -2.24 5.88
CA LEU A 20 -15.51 -2.26 4.41
C LEU A 20 -15.03 -3.60 3.85
N SER A 21 -13.98 -4.19 4.43
CA SER A 21 -13.48 -5.51 4.04
C SER A 21 -14.52 -6.60 4.24
N GLU A 22 -15.24 -6.60 5.37
CA GLU A 22 -16.34 -7.53 5.64
C GLU A 22 -17.43 -7.45 4.55
N ILE A 23 -17.91 -6.24 4.25
CA ILE A 23 -18.93 -6.01 3.21
C ILE A 23 -18.43 -6.47 1.83
N LEU A 24 -17.19 -6.14 1.47
CA LEU A 24 -16.62 -6.56 0.19
C LEU A 24 -16.43 -8.08 0.10
N ASN A 25 -16.15 -8.76 1.21
CA ASN A 25 -16.11 -10.22 1.25
C ASN A 25 -17.50 -10.83 1.02
N GLU A 26 -18.55 -10.27 1.64
CA GLU A 26 -19.94 -10.71 1.41
C GLU A 26 -20.37 -10.54 -0.06
N LEU A 27 -19.94 -9.44 -0.68
CA LEU A 27 -20.18 -9.16 -2.10
C LEU A 27 -19.24 -9.91 -3.04
N GLN A 28 -18.38 -10.80 -2.53
CA GLN A 28 -17.38 -11.55 -3.31
C GLN A 28 -16.49 -10.65 -4.17
N CYS A 29 -16.19 -9.44 -3.70
CA CYS A 29 -15.35 -8.46 -4.37
C CYS A 29 -13.89 -8.62 -3.92
N PRO A 30 -12.97 -9.04 -4.82
CA PRO A 30 -11.56 -9.16 -4.47
C PRO A 30 -10.96 -7.79 -4.14
N HIS A 31 -10.31 -7.69 -2.99
CA HIS A 31 -9.74 -6.44 -2.49
C HIS A 31 -8.55 -6.71 -1.58
N ALA A 32 -7.70 -5.69 -1.41
CA ALA A 32 -6.58 -5.72 -0.48
C ALA A 32 -6.31 -4.32 0.05
N TYR A 33 -6.09 -4.22 1.36
CA TYR A 33 -5.61 -3.01 2.00
C TYR A 33 -4.09 -2.86 1.79
N ILE A 34 -3.65 -1.63 1.49
CA ILE A 34 -2.26 -1.33 1.11
C ILE A 34 -1.59 -0.27 1.99
N GLY A 35 -2.19 0.05 3.15
CA GLY A 35 -1.63 1.03 4.12
C GLY A 35 -1.96 2.48 3.79
N GLU A 36 -1.55 3.40 4.69
CA GLU A 36 -1.91 4.82 4.65
C GLU A 36 -1.17 5.65 3.57
N LYS A 37 -1.86 6.74 3.18
CA LYS A 37 -1.45 7.92 2.38
C LYS A 37 -1.20 7.74 0.87
N LEU A 38 -2.21 7.19 0.20
CA LEU A 38 -2.35 7.36 -1.26
C LEU A 38 -3.13 8.64 -1.66
N SER A 39 -4.04 9.08 -0.80
CA SER A 39 -4.98 10.19 -1.05
C SER A 39 -4.35 11.58 -1.13
N GLU A 40 -3.17 11.78 -0.54
CA GLU A 40 -2.61 13.12 -0.39
C GLU A 40 -2.04 13.74 -1.68
N TYR A 41 -1.81 12.98 -2.78
CA TYR A 41 -0.87 13.47 -3.80
C TYR A 41 -1.19 13.26 -5.28
N SER A 42 -2.45 13.14 -5.69
CA SER A 42 -2.82 13.57 -7.06
C SER A 42 -4.33 13.70 -7.24
N LYS A 43 -4.75 14.77 -7.93
CA LYS A 43 -6.14 14.95 -8.40
C LYS A 43 -6.64 13.79 -9.27
N GLN A 44 -5.73 12.97 -9.82
CA GLN A 44 -6.07 11.77 -10.58
C GLN A 44 -6.52 10.60 -9.69
N PHE A 45 -6.11 10.56 -8.42
CA PHE A 45 -6.62 9.59 -7.45
C PHE A 45 -8.08 9.87 -7.09
N ALA A 46 -8.42 11.16 -6.98
CA ALA A 46 -9.80 11.59 -6.76
C ALA A 46 -10.73 11.29 -7.96
N SER A 47 -10.19 11.00 -9.14
CA SER A 47 -10.98 10.76 -10.36
C SER A 47 -11.09 9.29 -10.79
N ALA A 48 -10.37 8.36 -10.14
CA ALA A 48 -10.27 6.96 -10.61
C ALA A 48 -10.78 5.90 -9.61
N GLY A 49 -11.21 6.31 -8.41
CA GLY A 49 -11.64 5.40 -7.36
C GLY A 49 -12.98 5.78 -6.73
N LEU A 50 -13.73 4.78 -6.27
CA LEU A 50 -14.87 4.98 -5.38
C LEU A 50 -14.37 5.52 -4.03
N LYS A 51 -15.08 6.50 -3.51
CA LYS A 51 -14.86 7.09 -2.18
C LYS A 51 -15.94 6.62 -1.24
N PHE A 52 -15.55 5.96 -0.16
CA PHE A 52 -16.45 5.51 0.89
C PHE A 52 -16.27 6.41 2.11
N PHE A 53 -17.38 6.83 2.71
CA PHE A 53 -17.38 7.55 3.97
C PHE A 53 -17.94 6.63 5.05
N TYR A 54 -17.10 6.30 6.02
CA TYR A 54 -17.53 5.60 7.22
C TYR A 54 -17.94 6.63 8.27
N VAL A 55 -19.23 6.63 8.59
CA VAL A 55 -19.85 7.53 9.56
C VAL A 55 -19.86 6.83 10.91
N LYS A 56 -19.15 7.40 11.89
CA LYS A 56 -19.04 6.81 13.24
C LYS A 56 -20.33 6.91 14.05
N GLU A 57 -21.02 8.04 13.92
CA GLU A 57 -22.22 8.35 14.68
C GLU A 57 -23.42 8.50 13.74
N LEU A 58 -24.38 7.59 13.88
CA LEU A 58 -25.67 7.69 13.20
C LEU A 58 -26.52 8.76 13.90
N GLN A 59 -26.75 9.88 13.23
CA GLN A 59 -27.58 10.96 13.76
C GLN A 59 -29.04 10.78 13.32
N GLY A 60 -29.84 10.17 14.21
CA GLY A 60 -31.29 10.11 14.09
C GLY A 60 -31.78 9.50 12.78
N CYS A 61 -32.61 10.24 12.04
CA CYS A 61 -33.24 9.85 10.78
C CYS A 61 -32.47 10.28 9.51
N LEU A 62 -31.26 10.85 9.66
CA LEU A 62 -30.45 11.25 8.51
C LEU A 62 -29.89 10.03 7.77
N SER A 63 -29.83 10.10 6.44
CA SER A 63 -29.25 9.06 5.59
C SER A 63 -28.46 9.64 4.43
N GLY A 64 -27.61 8.82 3.82
CA GLY A 64 -26.83 9.20 2.63
C GLY A 64 -25.99 10.47 2.85
N ASP A 65 -26.02 11.35 1.87
CA ASP A 65 -25.21 12.57 1.83
C ASP A 65 -25.44 13.52 3.01
N GLU A 66 -26.67 13.63 3.49
CA GLU A 66 -27.02 14.54 4.60
C GLU A 66 -26.39 14.07 5.91
N LEU A 67 -26.36 12.75 6.13
CA LEU A 67 -25.72 12.14 7.28
C LEU A 67 -24.20 12.38 7.26
N VAL A 68 -23.55 12.13 6.11
CA VAL A 68 -22.09 12.33 5.95
C VAL A 68 -21.68 13.77 6.21
N ARG A 69 -22.47 14.74 5.76
CA ARG A 69 -22.17 16.18 5.91
C ARG A 69 -22.36 16.68 7.33
N THR A 70 -23.29 16.10 8.06
CA THR A 70 -23.67 16.56 9.41
C THR A 70 -22.85 15.85 10.48
N SER A 71 -22.41 14.61 10.20
CA SER A 71 -21.55 13.86 11.10
C SER A 71 -20.13 14.43 11.16
N LYS A 72 -19.52 14.30 12.35
CA LYS A 72 -18.14 14.70 12.61
C LYS A 72 -17.23 13.49 12.55
N ASP A 73 -15.95 13.73 12.25
CA ASP A 73 -14.91 12.70 12.31
C ASP A 73 -15.20 11.49 11.39
N ASN A 74 -15.77 11.74 10.21
CA ASN A 74 -15.99 10.69 9.21
C ASN A 74 -14.65 10.11 8.75
N VAL A 75 -14.60 8.83 8.42
CA VAL A 75 -13.40 8.25 7.80
C VAL A 75 -13.62 8.15 6.29
N LEU A 76 -12.73 8.80 5.53
CA LEU A 76 -12.68 8.64 4.08
C LEU A 76 -11.80 7.43 3.72
N ILE A 77 -12.38 6.45 3.04
CA ILE A 77 -11.64 5.36 2.39
C ILE A 77 -11.69 5.59 0.88
N GLU A 78 -10.52 5.67 0.27
CA GLU A 78 -10.39 5.75 -1.18
C GLU A 78 -9.97 4.39 -1.74
N THR A 79 -10.60 3.98 -2.84
CA THR A 79 -10.24 2.74 -3.55
C THR A 79 -9.32 3.02 -4.73
N LEU A 80 -8.50 2.03 -5.09
CA LEU A 80 -7.69 2.06 -6.31
C LEU A 80 -7.96 0.82 -7.14
N GLN A 81 -7.98 1.02 -8.45
CA GLN A 81 -8.11 -0.09 -9.39
C GLN A 81 -6.81 -0.91 -9.43
N ALA A 82 -6.94 -2.24 -9.37
CA ALA A 82 -5.83 -3.16 -9.58
C ALA A 82 -5.15 -2.92 -10.95
N GLY A 83 -3.84 -3.18 -11.03
CA GLY A 83 -3.03 -2.97 -12.23
C GLY A 83 -2.65 -1.51 -12.51
N THR A 84 -3.21 -0.55 -11.77
CA THR A 84 -2.85 0.86 -11.91
C THR A 84 -1.73 1.24 -10.93
N LEU A 85 -0.94 2.27 -11.27
CA LEU A 85 -0.01 2.91 -10.32
C LEU A 85 1.00 1.97 -9.62
N GLY A 86 1.43 0.92 -10.34
CA GLY A 86 2.36 -0.07 -9.83
C GLY A 86 1.74 -1.11 -8.89
N LEU A 87 0.42 -1.16 -8.77
CA LEU A 87 -0.31 -2.26 -8.13
C LEU A 87 -0.33 -3.51 -9.00
N PRO A 88 -0.44 -4.70 -8.42
CA PRO A 88 -0.65 -5.92 -9.18
C PRO A 88 -2.02 -5.88 -9.88
N CYS A 89 -2.12 -6.55 -11.03
CA CYS A 89 -3.37 -6.66 -11.80
C CYS A 89 -4.47 -7.43 -11.06
N VAL A 90 -4.10 -8.20 -10.05
CA VAL A 90 -4.99 -8.90 -9.13
C VAL A 90 -4.56 -8.51 -7.71
N PRO A 91 -5.47 -8.16 -6.79
CA PRO A 91 -5.13 -7.76 -5.42
C PRO A 91 -4.74 -8.97 -4.56
N GLU A 92 -3.87 -9.84 -5.07
CA GLU A 92 -3.45 -11.09 -4.47
C GLU A 92 -1.92 -11.25 -4.55
N PRO A 93 -1.32 -12.07 -3.67
CA PRO A 93 -1.94 -12.75 -2.53
C PRO A 93 -2.23 -11.78 -1.37
N VAL A 94 -3.26 -12.09 -0.57
CA VAL A 94 -3.60 -11.34 0.64
C VAL A 94 -3.23 -12.10 1.90
N CYS A 95 -2.95 -11.38 2.99
CA CYS A 95 -2.89 -11.92 4.34
C CYS A 95 -3.88 -11.18 5.24
N THR A 96 -4.54 -11.92 6.13
CA THR A 96 -5.40 -11.31 7.15
C THR A 96 -4.54 -10.91 8.34
N VAL A 97 -4.56 -9.63 8.67
CA VAL A 97 -3.85 -9.08 9.84
C VAL A 97 -4.87 -8.70 10.89
N GLN A 98 -4.74 -9.27 12.09
CA GLN A 98 -5.50 -8.82 13.25
C GLN A 98 -4.78 -7.62 13.85
N VAL A 99 -5.37 -6.44 13.71
CA VAL A 99 -4.77 -5.19 14.20
C VAL A 99 -5.17 -4.92 15.65
N LYS A 100 -6.36 -5.39 16.04
CA LYS A 100 -6.89 -5.42 17.41
C LYS A 100 -7.85 -6.61 17.57
N PRO A 101 -8.18 -7.03 18.80
CA PRO A 101 -9.26 -7.99 19.01
C PRO A 101 -10.53 -7.55 18.27
N GLY A 102 -11.01 -8.39 17.35
CA GLY A 102 -12.19 -8.11 16.54
C GLY A 102 -11.98 -7.21 15.31
N ILE A 103 -10.76 -6.69 15.05
CA ILE A 103 -10.45 -5.90 13.86
C ILE A 103 -9.47 -6.67 12.99
N ASN A 104 -9.99 -7.28 11.92
CA ASN A 104 -9.22 -8.01 10.93
C ASN A 104 -9.24 -7.27 9.60
N ILE A 105 -8.08 -7.18 8.94
CA ILE A 105 -7.95 -6.52 7.64
C ILE A 105 -7.24 -7.45 6.68
N ASN A 106 -7.83 -7.66 5.51
CA ASN A 106 -7.17 -8.34 4.39
C ASN A 106 -6.20 -7.37 3.72
N MET A 107 -4.91 -7.56 3.98
CA MET A 107 -3.83 -6.74 3.43
C MET A 107 -3.15 -7.45 2.27
N LEU A 108 -2.62 -6.69 1.31
CA LEU A 108 -1.75 -7.28 0.29
C LEU A 108 -0.52 -7.86 0.97
N HIS A 109 -0.17 -9.11 0.65
CA HIS A 109 0.90 -9.84 1.32
C HIS A 109 2.22 -9.05 1.23
N PRO A 110 2.97 -8.87 2.33
CA PRO A 110 4.20 -8.06 2.35
C PRO A 110 5.23 -8.41 1.27
N ALA A 111 5.39 -9.71 0.99
CA ALA A 111 6.25 -10.26 -0.07
C ALA A 111 5.94 -9.74 -1.49
N VAL A 112 4.71 -9.25 -1.74
CA VAL A 112 4.27 -8.64 -3.01
C VAL A 112 4.10 -7.14 -2.86
N LEU A 113 3.66 -6.65 -1.69
CA LEU A 113 3.52 -5.22 -1.39
C LEU A 113 4.85 -4.47 -1.59
N ILE A 114 5.98 -5.06 -1.18
CA ILE A 114 7.30 -4.46 -1.37
C ILE A 114 7.60 -4.15 -2.84
N LEU A 115 7.24 -5.03 -3.77
CA LEU A 115 7.42 -4.82 -5.21
C LEU A 115 6.54 -3.67 -5.73
N THR A 116 5.32 -3.50 -5.20
CA THR A 116 4.47 -2.35 -5.55
C THR A 116 5.10 -1.03 -5.12
N LYS A 117 5.66 -0.99 -3.91
CA LYS A 117 6.33 0.17 -3.35
C LYS A 117 7.62 0.48 -4.10
N MET A 118 8.44 -0.53 -4.41
CA MET A 118 9.69 -0.33 -5.16
C MET A 118 9.43 0.17 -6.59
N LYS A 119 8.41 -0.37 -7.28
CA LYS A 119 8.02 0.10 -8.61
C LYS A 119 7.61 1.57 -8.58
N ARG A 120 6.78 1.96 -7.61
CA ARG A 120 6.36 3.36 -7.45
C ARG A 120 7.54 4.25 -7.15
N TRP A 121 8.39 3.83 -6.21
CA TRP A 121 9.57 4.55 -5.80
C TRP A 121 10.51 4.79 -6.99
N LYS A 122 10.79 3.76 -7.81
CA LYS A 122 11.62 3.85 -9.03
C LYS A 122 11.14 4.93 -10.00
N VAL A 123 9.84 5.10 -10.19
CA VAL A 123 9.30 6.14 -11.09
C VAL A 123 9.57 7.56 -10.55
N SER A 124 9.72 7.69 -9.24
CA SER A 124 9.86 8.99 -8.56
C SER A 124 11.27 9.27 -8.03
N CYS A 125 12.20 8.32 -8.16
CA CYS A 125 13.48 8.34 -7.45
C CYS A 125 14.37 9.54 -7.83
N ASP A 126 14.25 10.01 -9.08
CA ASP A 126 15.02 11.13 -9.64
C ASP A 126 14.23 12.44 -9.77
N SER A 127 13.01 12.49 -9.22
CA SER A 127 12.19 13.70 -9.33
C SER A 127 12.77 14.86 -8.52
N THR A 128 12.90 16.02 -9.17
CA THR A 128 13.36 17.28 -8.55
C THR A 128 12.23 18.09 -7.91
N ARG A 129 10.97 17.73 -8.17
CA ARG A 129 9.79 18.43 -7.63
C ARG A 129 9.68 18.27 -6.10
N PRO A 130 9.52 19.34 -5.31
CA PRO A 130 9.57 19.28 -3.83
C PRO A 130 8.60 18.27 -3.19
N GLN A 131 7.34 18.25 -3.63
CA GLN A 131 6.33 17.32 -3.10
C GLN A 131 6.68 15.86 -3.40
N THR A 132 7.22 15.58 -4.59
CA THR A 132 7.65 14.25 -4.99
C THR A 132 8.90 13.80 -4.23
N ARG A 133 9.80 14.72 -3.86
CA ARG A 133 10.98 14.41 -3.03
C ARG A 133 10.61 13.99 -1.61
N MET A 134 9.70 14.72 -0.97
CA MET A 134 9.19 14.32 0.36
C MET A 134 8.54 12.93 0.32
N LYS A 135 7.77 12.66 -0.74
CA LYS A 135 7.14 11.35 -0.94
C LYS A 135 8.16 10.24 -1.19
N ASN A 136 9.16 10.49 -2.03
CA ASN A 136 10.25 9.55 -2.26
C ASN A 136 10.96 9.19 -0.94
N GLN A 137 11.16 10.16 -0.05
CA GLN A 137 11.72 9.90 1.28
C GLN A 137 10.81 9.02 2.15
N SER A 138 9.49 9.24 2.10
CA SER A 138 8.51 8.37 2.77
C SER A 138 8.48 6.96 2.16
N ASP A 139 8.41 6.84 0.83
CA ASP A 139 8.42 5.55 0.12
C ASP A 139 9.75 4.81 0.40
N LYS A 140 10.88 5.53 0.53
CA LYS A 140 12.16 4.94 0.94
C LYS A 140 12.10 4.39 2.36
N ALA A 141 11.54 5.14 3.32
CA ALA A 141 11.38 4.67 4.69
C ALA A 141 10.45 3.43 4.77
N ASP A 142 9.36 3.43 4.01
CA ASP A 142 8.47 2.26 3.87
C ASP A 142 9.21 1.04 3.32
N LEU A 143 10.06 1.24 2.30
CA LEU A 143 10.84 0.16 1.70
C LEU A 143 11.89 -0.40 2.66
N GLU A 144 12.60 0.47 3.37
CA GLU A 144 13.54 0.07 4.41
C GLU A 144 12.82 -0.78 5.47
N PHE A 145 11.69 -0.28 5.97
CA PHE A 145 10.85 -1.02 6.91
C PHE A 145 10.42 -2.39 6.37
N LEU A 146 9.91 -2.46 5.14
CA LEU A 146 9.46 -3.72 4.53
C LEU A 146 10.62 -4.72 4.33
N VAL A 147 11.81 -4.25 3.96
CA VAL A 147 13.00 -5.11 3.86
C VAL A 147 13.35 -5.71 5.22
N TYR A 148 13.45 -4.89 6.27
CA TYR A 148 13.73 -5.38 7.62
C TYR A 148 12.62 -6.31 8.13
N TRP A 149 11.36 -5.95 7.90
CA TRP A 149 10.22 -6.74 8.34
C TRP A 149 10.23 -8.13 7.69
N LEU A 150 10.40 -8.21 6.37
CA LEU A 150 10.51 -9.49 5.66
C LEU A 150 11.70 -10.31 6.17
N ALA A 151 12.87 -9.68 6.37
CA ALA A 151 14.07 -10.33 6.84
C ALA A 151 13.89 -10.92 8.26
N ASN A 152 13.20 -10.20 9.15
CA ASN A 152 12.95 -10.62 10.52
C ASN A 152 11.87 -11.71 10.66
N HIS A 153 11.03 -11.87 9.63
CA HIS A 153 9.99 -12.91 9.59
C HIS A 153 10.36 -14.06 8.64
N ASP A 154 11.63 -14.14 8.21
CA ASP A 154 12.16 -15.14 7.28
C ASP A 154 11.31 -15.29 5.99
N MET A 155 10.81 -14.15 5.49
CA MET A 155 10.03 -14.07 4.26
C MET A 155 10.90 -13.59 3.10
N THR A 156 10.59 -14.09 1.90
CA THR A 156 11.24 -13.67 0.66
C THR A 156 10.29 -12.88 -0.23
N ILE A 157 10.85 -12.05 -1.10
CA ILE A 157 10.13 -11.34 -2.15
C ILE A 157 9.55 -12.37 -3.13
N ALA A 158 8.23 -12.34 -3.31
CA ALA A 158 7.52 -13.33 -4.11
C ALA A 158 7.29 -12.84 -5.55
N PHE A 159 8.37 -12.77 -6.34
CA PHE A 159 8.33 -12.30 -7.74
C PHE A 159 7.25 -12.99 -8.57
N ASP A 160 7.16 -14.32 -8.51
CA ASP A 160 6.23 -15.13 -9.32
C ASP A 160 4.75 -14.94 -8.94
N LYS A 161 4.51 -14.41 -7.72
CA LYS A 161 3.17 -14.10 -7.21
C LYS A 161 2.72 -12.70 -7.63
N TYR A 162 3.64 -11.83 -8.04
CA TYR A 162 3.29 -10.51 -8.53
C TYR A 162 2.67 -10.62 -9.93
N LYS A 163 1.35 -10.38 -10.04
CA LYS A 163 0.65 -10.38 -11.34
C LYS A 163 0.66 -8.99 -11.95
N GLY A 164 1.12 -8.88 -13.21
CA GLY A 164 1.10 -7.62 -13.98
C GLY A 164 2.46 -7.12 -14.47
N LYS A 165 3.55 -7.78 -14.08
CA LYS A 165 4.90 -7.56 -14.63
C LYS A 165 5.64 -8.87 -14.76
N SER A 166 6.56 -8.91 -15.72
CA SER A 166 7.50 -10.02 -15.86
C SER A 166 8.50 -10.04 -14.69
N LYS A 167 9.09 -11.21 -14.42
CA LYS A 167 10.09 -11.35 -13.37
C LYS A 167 11.31 -10.48 -13.65
N GLU A 168 11.71 -10.38 -14.91
CA GLU A 168 12.84 -9.59 -15.38
C GLU A 168 12.64 -8.09 -15.08
N GLU A 169 11.44 -7.56 -15.37
CA GLU A 169 11.10 -6.17 -15.03
C GLU A 169 11.11 -5.91 -13.52
N LEU A 170 10.73 -6.89 -12.71
CA LEU A 170 10.73 -6.77 -11.25
C LEU A 170 12.15 -6.88 -10.68
N LEU A 171 13.00 -7.75 -11.21
CA LEU A 171 14.41 -7.83 -10.84
C LEU A 171 15.13 -6.52 -11.13
N ASP A 172 14.85 -5.89 -12.26
CA ASP A 172 15.40 -4.57 -12.61
C ASP A 172 14.95 -3.48 -11.62
N VAL A 173 13.73 -3.55 -11.11
CA VAL A 173 13.26 -2.64 -10.05
C VAL A 173 14.06 -2.82 -8.76
N VAL A 174 14.32 -4.07 -8.34
CA VAL A 174 15.12 -4.36 -7.14
C VAL A 174 16.59 -3.95 -7.34
N ARG A 175 17.13 -4.14 -8.54
CA ARG A 175 18.49 -3.70 -8.91
C ARG A 175 18.67 -2.20 -8.73
N VAL A 176 17.76 -1.40 -9.29
CA VAL A 176 17.80 0.07 -9.15
C VAL A 176 17.69 0.49 -7.68
N TYR A 177 16.85 -0.19 -6.89
CA TYR A 177 16.77 0.08 -5.46
C TYR A 177 18.10 -0.22 -4.75
N ARG A 178 18.70 -1.40 -4.99
CA ARG A 178 20.00 -1.80 -4.45
C ARG A 178 21.10 -0.78 -4.76
N GLU A 179 21.20 -0.33 -6.00
CA GLU A 179 22.20 0.67 -6.41
C GLU A 179 22.08 1.98 -5.63
N ARG A 180 20.86 2.40 -5.31
CA ARG A 180 20.60 3.65 -4.57
C ARG A 180 20.81 3.54 -3.07
N ILE A 181 20.80 2.33 -2.53
CA ILE A 181 21.14 2.06 -1.13
C ILE A 181 22.58 1.55 -0.97
N CYS A 182 23.43 1.63 -2.01
CA CYS A 182 24.78 1.04 -2.04
C CYS A 182 25.70 1.43 -0.87
N THR A 183 25.46 2.57 -0.23
CA THR A 183 26.21 3.04 0.94
C THR A 183 25.75 2.40 2.26
N ASN A 184 24.56 1.81 2.30
CA ASN A 184 24.00 1.16 3.49
C ASN A 184 24.20 -0.36 3.42
N GLN A 185 25.36 -0.81 3.90
CA GLN A 185 25.76 -2.23 3.86
C GLN A 185 24.82 -3.14 4.66
N GLU A 186 24.25 -2.66 5.76
CA GLU A 186 23.29 -3.42 6.57
C GLU A 186 22.00 -3.67 5.79
N LEU A 187 21.44 -2.62 5.19
CA LEU A 187 20.22 -2.74 4.40
C LEU A 187 20.43 -3.61 3.16
N ILE A 188 21.60 -3.56 2.52
CA ILE A 188 21.94 -4.45 1.40
C ILE A 188 21.96 -5.91 1.86
N LYS A 189 22.53 -6.21 3.02
CA LYS A 189 22.51 -7.58 3.58
C LYS A 189 21.09 -8.04 3.88
N MET A 190 20.24 -7.16 4.40
CA MET A 190 18.83 -7.49 4.62
C MET A 190 18.09 -7.69 3.30
N LEU A 191 18.37 -6.85 2.29
CA LEU A 191 17.81 -7.00 0.95
C LEU A 191 18.25 -8.32 0.30
N GLU A 192 19.51 -8.70 0.45
CA GLU A 192 20.04 -10.00 0.01
C GLU A 192 19.34 -11.16 0.71
N LYS A 193 19.08 -11.06 2.03
CA LYS A 193 18.35 -12.10 2.78
C LYS A 193 16.93 -12.32 2.26
N VAL A 194 16.23 -11.25 1.85
CA VAL A 194 14.82 -11.32 1.41
C VAL A 194 14.68 -11.60 -0.08
N VAL A 195 15.76 -11.59 -0.84
CA VAL A 195 15.77 -12.06 -2.23
C VAL A 195 16.36 -13.48 -2.23
N ASN A 196 15.73 -14.44 -2.92
CA ASN A 196 16.30 -15.78 -2.98
C ASN A 196 17.68 -15.77 -3.70
N ALA A 197 18.53 -16.73 -3.39
CA ALA A 197 19.92 -16.73 -3.83
C ALA A 197 20.09 -16.73 -5.37
N GLU A 198 19.19 -17.38 -6.10
CA GLU A 198 19.24 -17.41 -7.57
C GLU A 198 18.89 -16.05 -8.17
N ASP A 199 17.84 -15.40 -7.65
CA ASP A 199 17.42 -14.07 -8.09
C ASP A 199 18.45 -13.00 -7.70
N TRP A 200 19.12 -13.16 -6.55
CA TRP A 200 20.19 -12.26 -6.14
C TRP A 200 21.37 -12.27 -7.11
N LYS A 201 21.76 -13.44 -7.61
CA LYS A 201 22.80 -13.56 -8.66
C LYS A 201 22.43 -12.77 -9.92
N LEU A 202 21.16 -12.79 -10.33
CA LEU A 202 20.65 -12.04 -11.48
C LEU A 202 20.64 -10.51 -11.26
N ILE A 203 20.52 -10.08 -9.99
CA ILE A 203 20.59 -8.67 -9.62
C ILE A 203 22.03 -8.16 -9.62
N VAL A 204 22.98 -8.95 -9.12
CA VAL A 204 24.39 -8.57 -8.96
C VAL A 204 25.22 -8.80 -10.23
N GLY A 205 24.92 -9.85 -11.00
CA GLY A 205 25.69 -10.27 -12.17
C GLY A 205 25.31 -9.60 -13.49
N ALA A 206 24.48 -8.57 -13.46
CA ALA A 206 23.99 -7.83 -14.62
C ALA A 206 24.60 -6.44 -14.72
#